data_AF-A0A9E6DM80-F1
#
_entry.id   AF-A0A9E6DM80-F1
#
_cell.length_a   1.000
_cell.length_b   1.000
_cell.length_c   1.000
_cell.angle_alpha   90.00
_cell.angle_beta   90.00
_cell.angle_gamma   90.00
#
_symmetry.space_group_name_H-M   'P 1'
#
loop_
_entity.id
_entity.type
_entity.pdbx_description
1 polymer ?
#
loop_
_entity_poly.entity_id
_entity_poly.type
_entity_poly.pdbx_seq_one_letter_code
_entity_poly.pdbx_strand_id
1 'polypeptide(L)'
;MTASVYGLLLGIAALPAARSRGNAERTGRASALPSVAAGVLLACHGESLWLRVSAGSYVNRGSVEFFVNGWRHLWPTTPELAMAASMLPDDVWLGPEPKTKLIEAGPKFVAERLWRMGAVASEMPNVLLVTLVSIRRDRLGYEGGTTGATPELDSIAARSVRFRRVWTTAAHSNYSQMALLSSLFPYRGTGTDMYTGLSYPRFLWHDMLSTIGYRTATISSQDETWQGMLRFQQTGTPTHYFHALDYEGEHVDTGAEYVVPDAHTAALATQWIDQQGDDAWGLYVNLQATHFPYKVPPGVERPYQPTGPLQGEYNYFSYDDRNSLVAKNRYDNALRYVDQQLVSAIV
;
A
#
# COMPACT_ATOMS: atom_id res chain seq x y z
N MET A 1 8.40 -3.87 49.55
CA MET A 1 7.35 -4.85 49.25
C MET A 1 6.97 -4.69 47.79
N THR A 2 7.55 -5.51 46.91
CA THR A 2 7.23 -5.55 45.49
C THR A 2 6.03 -6.46 45.29
N ALA A 3 4.88 -5.90 44.94
CA ALA A 3 3.73 -6.67 44.49
C ALA A 3 4.01 -7.16 43.07
N SER A 4 4.22 -8.47 42.90
CA SER A 4 4.27 -9.11 41.58
C SER A 4 2.85 -9.13 41.01
N VAL A 5 2.59 -8.31 39.99
CA VAL A 5 1.35 -8.39 39.23
C VAL A 5 1.53 -9.44 38.13
N TYR A 6 1.05 -10.65 38.37
CA TYR A 6 0.88 -11.65 37.32
C TYR A 6 -0.45 -11.37 36.60
N GLY A 7 -0.42 -10.53 35.58
CA GLY A 7 -1.56 -10.30 34.72
C GLY A 7 -1.62 -11.35 33.61
N LEU A 8 -2.48 -12.36 33.74
CA LEU A 8 -2.84 -13.24 32.63
C LEU A 8 -3.92 -12.55 31.78
N LEU A 9 -3.59 -12.04 30.59
CA LEU A 9 -4.54 -11.41 29.69
C LEU A 9 -4.73 -12.26 28.41
N LEU A 10 -5.88 -12.96 28.41
CA LEU A 10 -6.69 -13.50 27.31
C LEU A 10 -5.99 -14.10 26.08
N GLY A 11 -6.05 -15.44 25.99
CA GLY A 11 -5.92 -16.15 24.72
C GLY A 11 -7.13 -15.86 23.82
N ILE A 12 -6.88 -15.30 22.64
CA ILE A 12 -7.90 -15.23 21.57
C ILE A 12 -7.88 -16.59 20.87
N ALA A 13 -8.68 -17.53 21.38
CA ALA A 13 -9.12 -18.64 20.56
C ALA A 13 -10.23 -18.11 19.63
N ALA A 14 -9.90 -17.85 18.37
CA ALA A 14 -10.91 -17.70 17.34
C ALA A 14 -11.54 -19.08 17.09
N LEU A 15 -12.50 -19.47 17.94
CA LEU A 15 -13.42 -20.56 17.61
C LEU A 15 -14.41 -20.02 16.57
N PRO A 16 -14.57 -20.68 15.41
CA PRO A 16 -15.62 -20.29 14.49
C PRO A 16 -16.97 -20.51 15.17
N ALA A 17 -17.81 -19.48 15.19
CA ALA A 17 -19.18 -19.58 15.64
C ALA A 17 -19.96 -20.50 14.68
N ALA A 18 -20.06 -21.78 15.01
CA ALA A 18 -20.96 -22.70 14.35
C ALA A 18 -22.41 -22.31 14.67
N ARG A 19 -23.06 -21.53 13.80
CA ARG A 19 -24.53 -21.55 13.71
C ARG A 19 -24.92 -22.67 12.75
N SER A 20 -25.01 -23.89 13.27
CA SER A 20 -25.83 -24.92 12.64
C SER A 20 -27.22 -24.89 13.30
N ARG A 21 -28.25 -24.67 12.48
CA ARG A 21 -29.61 -25.10 12.78
C ARG A 21 -30.13 -25.82 11.54
N GLY A 22 -30.36 -27.13 11.68
CA GLY A 22 -31.35 -27.87 10.90
C GLY A 22 -30.84 -28.88 9.88
N ASN A 23 -30.72 -30.14 10.32
CA ASN A 23 -30.98 -31.42 9.64
C ASN A 23 -30.59 -31.60 8.16
N ALA A 24 -29.57 -32.44 7.91
CA ALA A 24 -29.70 -33.67 7.13
C ALA A 24 -28.43 -34.55 7.23
N GLU A 25 -28.63 -35.71 7.85
CA GLU A 25 -28.05 -37.04 7.60
C GLU A 25 -26.54 -37.28 7.33
N ARG A 26 -26.03 -38.24 8.11
CA ARG A 26 -24.73 -38.90 8.03
C ARG A 26 -24.44 -39.46 6.64
N THR A 27 -23.29 -39.10 6.06
CA THR A 27 -22.23 -40.04 5.59
C THR A 27 -21.00 -39.28 5.09
N GLY A 28 -19.80 -39.62 5.60
CA GLY A 28 -18.53 -39.45 4.87
C GLY A 28 -17.61 -38.27 5.25
N ARG A 29 -16.49 -38.59 5.94
CA ARG A 29 -15.27 -37.78 6.18
C ARG A 29 -15.45 -36.39 6.81
N ALA A 30 -15.23 -36.32 8.14
CA ALA A 30 -14.98 -35.06 8.83
C ALA A 30 -13.68 -34.43 8.31
N SER A 31 -13.79 -33.32 7.57
CA SER A 31 -12.68 -32.42 7.28
C SER A 31 -12.33 -31.64 8.56
N ALA A 32 -11.20 -31.96 9.19
CA ALA A 32 -10.67 -31.16 10.28
C ALA A 32 -10.28 -29.77 9.76
N LEU A 33 -11.02 -28.74 10.16
CA LEU A 33 -10.65 -27.35 9.94
C LEU A 33 -9.34 -27.05 10.70
N PRO A 34 -8.29 -26.50 10.07
CA PRO A 34 -7.08 -26.12 10.77
C PRO A 34 -7.35 -24.87 11.61
N SER A 35 -7.57 -25.06 12.91
CA SER A 35 -7.59 -23.97 13.88
C SER A 35 -6.16 -23.51 14.15
N VAL A 36 -5.82 -22.27 13.78
CA VAL A 36 -4.58 -21.60 14.20
C VAL A 36 -4.77 -21.14 15.64
N ALA A 37 -4.03 -21.72 16.58
CA ALA A 37 -3.96 -21.22 17.94
C ALA A 37 -2.73 -20.31 18.06
N ALA A 38 -2.96 -19.01 18.19
CA ALA A 38 -1.91 -18.05 18.54
C ALA A 38 -2.10 -17.64 20.00
N GLY A 39 -1.09 -17.92 20.84
CA GLY A 39 -1.05 -17.52 22.23
C GLY A 39 0.04 -16.49 22.44
N VAL A 40 -0.31 -15.32 22.98
CA VAL A 40 0.66 -14.32 23.44
C VAL A 40 0.72 -14.41 24.95
N LEU A 41 1.90 -14.72 25.49
CA LEU A 41 2.16 -14.68 26.92
C LEU A 41 3.01 -13.46 27.23
N LEU A 42 2.45 -12.56 28.03
CA LEU A 42 3.09 -11.34 28.51
C LEU A 42 3.38 -11.50 30.00
N ALA A 43 4.65 -11.34 30.39
CA ALA A 43 5.04 -11.29 31.80
C ALA A 43 5.91 -10.05 32.03
N CYS A 44 5.49 -9.21 32.98
CA CYS A 44 6.24 -8.02 33.37
C CYS A 44 6.85 -8.25 34.76
N HIS A 45 8.15 -7.97 34.91
CA HIS A 45 8.80 -7.94 36.22
C HIS A 45 9.77 -6.75 36.29
N GLY A 46 9.48 -5.78 37.16
CA GLY A 46 10.27 -4.54 37.24
C GLY A 46 10.24 -3.76 35.93
N GLU A 47 11.42 -3.45 35.37
CA GLU A 47 11.58 -2.77 34.06
C GLU A 47 11.70 -3.72 32.86
N SER A 48 11.56 -5.04 33.10
CA SER A 48 11.72 -6.06 32.06
C SER A 48 10.37 -6.57 31.56
N LEU A 49 10.26 -6.68 30.24
CA LEU A 49 9.13 -7.26 29.52
C LEU A 49 9.56 -8.58 28.90
N TRP A 50 8.89 -9.66 29.30
CA TRP A 50 8.96 -10.96 28.66
C TRP A 50 7.74 -11.14 27.77
N LEU A 51 7.98 -11.34 26.47
CA LEU A 51 6.91 -11.57 25.51
C LEU A 51 7.21 -12.83 24.70
N ARG A 52 6.35 -13.85 24.86
CA ARG A 52 6.44 -15.10 24.10
C ARG A 52 5.23 -15.21 23.19
N VAL A 53 5.48 -15.13 21.88
CA VAL A 53 4.46 -15.42 20.87
C VAL A 53 4.63 -16.86 20.43
N SER A 54 3.64 -17.68 20.76
CA SER A 54 3.57 -19.07 20.30
C SER A 54 2.52 -19.16 19.21
N ALA A 55 2.94 -19.51 18.00
CA ALA A 55 2.05 -19.76 16.88
C ALA A 55 2.39 -21.12 16.27
N GLY A 56 1.39 -21.98 16.13
CA GLY A 56 1.58 -23.29 15.54
C GLY A 56 0.28 -24.01 15.21
N SER A 57 0.36 -24.87 14.19
CA SER A 57 -0.61 -25.93 13.94
C SER A 57 -0.08 -27.25 14.52
N TYR A 58 -0.86 -28.33 14.48
CA TYR A 58 -0.38 -29.66 14.87
C TYR A 58 0.86 -30.14 14.07
N VAL A 59 1.17 -29.49 12.94
CA VAL A 59 2.23 -29.89 12.00
C VAL A 59 3.50 -29.06 12.17
N ASN A 60 3.44 -27.88 12.82
CA ASN A 60 4.62 -27.04 13.02
C ASN A 60 4.52 -26.25 14.32
N ARG A 61 5.50 -26.42 15.23
CA ARG A 61 5.59 -25.68 16.50
C ARG A 61 6.77 -24.72 16.44
N GLY A 62 6.48 -23.43 16.41
CA GLY A 62 7.48 -22.37 16.58
C GLY A 62 7.08 -21.44 17.73
N SER A 63 8.04 -21.06 18.56
CA SER A 63 7.88 -19.94 19.48
C SER A 63 9.00 -18.93 19.26
N VAL A 64 8.63 -17.66 19.17
CA VAL A 64 9.59 -16.56 19.17
C VAL A 64 9.52 -15.91 20.55
N GLU A 65 10.66 -15.87 21.23
CA GLU A 65 10.80 -15.27 22.56
C GLU A 65 11.53 -13.94 22.44
N PHE A 66 10.93 -12.90 23.00
CA PHE A 66 11.53 -11.58 23.12
C PHE A 66 11.76 -11.27 24.60
N PHE A 67 13.00 -10.93 24.92
CA PHE A 67 13.37 -10.39 26.22
C PHE A 67 13.80 -8.93 26.03
N VAL A 68 13.04 -8.01 26.59
CA VAL A 68 13.34 -6.57 26.52
C VAL A 68 13.58 -6.04 27.92
N ASN A 69 14.76 -5.45 28.12
CA ASN A 69 15.11 -4.76 29.35
C ASN A 69 14.99 -3.25 29.09
N GLY A 70 14.13 -2.55 29.83
CA GLY A 70 13.86 -1.12 29.63
C GLY A 70 12.83 -0.85 28.52
N TRP A 71 11.55 -1.02 28.86
CA TRP A 71 10.38 -0.82 27.98
C TRP A 71 10.28 0.56 27.31
N ARG A 72 11.01 1.57 27.82
CA ARG A 72 11.03 2.94 27.29
C ARG A 72 11.86 3.11 26.01
N HIS A 73 12.53 2.06 25.54
CA HIS A 73 13.33 2.06 24.31
C HIS A 73 12.64 1.40 23.11
N LEU A 74 11.32 1.18 23.18
CA LEU A 74 10.54 0.41 22.19
C LEU A 74 10.04 1.22 20.98
N TRP A 75 10.17 2.55 20.99
CA TRP A 75 9.72 3.41 19.88
C TRP A 75 10.40 3.16 18.50
N PRO A 76 11.65 2.64 18.39
CA PRO A 76 12.23 2.29 17.10
C PRO A 76 11.95 0.83 16.69
N THR A 77 11.11 0.10 17.43
CA THR A 77 10.70 -1.27 17.08
C THR A 77 9.31 -1.32 16.46
N THR A 78 8.83 -2.53 16.14
CA THR A 78 7.75 -2.81 15.16
C THR A 78 6.49 -1.95 15.34
N PRO A 79 5.68 -1.76 14.28
CA PRO A 79 4.51 -0.87 14.29
C PRO A 79 3.56 -1.07 15.48
N GLU A 80 3.40 -2.29 15.96
CA GLU A 80 2.55 -2.66 17.10
C GLU A 80 3.07 -2.08 18.42
N LEU A 81 4.39 -2.04 18.59
CA LEU A 81 5.06 -1.48 19.75
C LEU A 81 5.09 0.06 19.70
N ALA A 82 5.22 0.64 18.51
CA ALA A 82 5.09 2.08 18.30
C ALA A 82 3.66 2.58 18.58
N MET A 83 2.64 1.82 18.17
CA MET A 83 1.24 2.11 18.47
C MET A 83 0.98 2.04 19.97
N ALA A 84 1.50 1.02 20.66
CA ALA A 84 1.39 0.92 22.12
C ALA A 84 2.12 2.07 22.84
N ALA A 85 3.30 2.48 22.35
CA ALA A 85 4.07 3.58 22.90
C ALA A 85 3.36 4.94 22.71
N SER A 86 2.65 5.15 21.60
CA SER A 86 1.89 6.39 21.34
C SER A 86 0.63 6.56 22.21
N MET A 87 0.26 5.55 23.01
CA MET A 87 -0.87 5.61 23.92
C MET A 87 -0.46 6.01 25.36
N LEU A 88 0.81 6.33 25.58
CA LEU A 88 1.36 6.70 26.89
C LEU A 88 1.68 8.21 26.95
N PRO A 89 1.63 8.86 28.13
CA PRO A 89 1.83 10.31 28.26
C PRO A 89 3.24 10.80 27.87
N ASP A 90 3.31 12.03 27.35
CA ASP A 90 4.46 12.62 26.64
C ASP A 90 5.64 13.10 27.54
N ASP A 91 5.56 12.97 28.86
CA ASP A 91 6.34 13.80 29.78
C ASP A 91 7.60 13.16 30.38
N VAL A 92 8.52 12.58 29.60
CA VAL A 92 9.92 12.33 30.05
C VAL A 92 10.94 12.29 28.90
N TRP A 93 11.89 13.22 28.86
CA TRP A 93 12.94 13.36 27.82
C TRP A 93 14.33 12.82 28.25
N LEU A 94 15.00 12.19 27.26
CA LEU A 94 16.39 11.79 26.96
C LEU A 94 17.38 11.12 27.90
N GLY A 95 17.73 9.88 27.49
CA GLY A 95 19.07 9.31 27.65
C GLY A 95 19.87 9.35 26.34
N PRO A 96 21.19 9.04 26.39
CA PRO A 96 22.09 9.13 25.24
C PRO A 96 21.72 8.17 24.11
N GLU A 97 22.05 8.54 22.87
CA GLU A 97 21.79 7.72 21.68
C GLU A 97 22.41 6.33 21.79
N PRO A 98 21.68 5.26 21.42
CA PRO A 98 22.24 3.92 21.43
C PRO A 98 23.27 3.79 20.31
N LYS A 99 24.43 3.23 20.64
CA LYS A 99 25.39 2.76 19.63
C LYS A 99 24.68 1.75 18.73
N THR A 100 24.35 2.14 17.52
CA THR A 100 23.75 1.28 16.50
C THR A 100 24.65 0.07 16.26
N LYS A 101 24.24 -1.10 16.75
CA LYS A 101 24.72 -2.36 16.16
C LYS A 101 24.06 -2.44 14.79
N LEU A 102 24.88 -2.46 13.74
CA LEU A 102 24.44 -2.86 12.40
C LEU A 102 23.62 -4.14 12.55
N ILE A 103 22.36 -4.09 12.14
CA ILE A 103 21.58 -5.30 11.91
C ILE A 103 22.38 -6.08 10.86
N GLU A 104 22.92 -7.23 11.27
CA GLU A 104 23.60 -8.14 10.35
C GLU A 104 22.69 -8.38 9.14
N ALA A 105 23.31 -8.43 7.95
CA ALA A 105 22.64 -8.47 6.65
C ALA A 105 21.28 -9.18 6.72
N GLY A 106 20.23 -8.46 6.30
CA GLY A 106 18.86 -8.97 6.27
C GLY A 106 18.80 -10.39 5.69
N PRO A 107 17.80 -11.20 6.11
CA PRO A 107 17.77 -12.62 5.81
C PRO A 107 18.07 -12.85 4.32
N LYS A 108 19.07 -13.68 4.03
CA LYS A 108 19.30 -14.19 2.67
C LYS A 108 17.97 -14.77 2.18
N PHE A 109 17.62 -14.55 0.91
CA PHE A 109 16.40 -15.03 0.27
C PHE A 109 16.22 -16.56 0.37
N VAL A 110 15.84 -17.09 1.54
CA VAL A 110 15.39 -18.47 1.71
C VAL A 110 14.00 -18.64 1.08
N ALA A 111 13.30 -17.52 0.82
CA ALA A 111 11.94 -17.49 0.32
C ALA A 111 11.83 -17.75 -1.19
N GLU A 112 12.83 -17.49 -2.03
CA GLU A 112 12.72 -17.68 -3.48
C GLU A 112 12.28 -19.11 -3.84
N ARG A 113 12.93 -20.11 -3.25
CA ARG A 113 12.58 -21.52 -3.48
C ARG A 113 11.14 -21.83 -3.04
N LEU A 114 10.71 -21.27 -1.91
CA LEU A 114 9.35 -21.46 -1.38
C LEU A 114 8.30 -20.77 -2.27
N TRP A 115 8.60 -19.57 -2.78
CA TRP A 115 7.74 -18.84 -3.72
C TRP A 115 7.62 -19.58 -5.04
N ARG A 116 8.73 -20.07 -5.61
CA ARG A 116 8.72 -20.91 -6.83
C ARG A 116 7.93 -22.19 -6.61
N MET A 117 8.09 -22.87 -5.47
CA MET A 117 7.33 -24.09 -5.16
C MET A 117 5.82 -23.83 -5.00
N GLY A 118 5.43 -22.67 -4.47
CA GLY A 118 4.03 -22.25 -4.40
C GLY A 118 3.44 -21.89 -5.78
N ALA A 119 4.21 -21.19 -6.61
CA ALA A 119 3.79 -20.76 -7.95
C ALA A 119 3.63 -21.93 -8.94
N VAL A 120 4.49 -22.96 -8.86
CA VAL A 120 4.40 -24.15 -9.72
C VAL A 120 3.09 -24.95 -9.50
N ALA A 121 2.42 -24.75 -8.36
CA ALA A 121 1.18 -25.44 -8.01
C ALA A 121 -0.10 -24.68 -8.41
N SER A 122 0.00 -23.44 -8.92
CA SER A 122 -1.17 -22.62 -9.28
C SER A 122 -1.18 -22.28 -10.77
N GLU A 123 -2.38 -21.99 -11.30
CA GLU A 123 -2.50 -21.19 -12.52
C GLU A 123 -1.72 -19.87 -12.32
N MET A 124 -1.11 -19.35 -13.38
CA MET A 124 -0.39 -18.06 -13.35
C MET A 124 -1.27 -16.97 -13.98
N PRO A 125 -2.24 -16.41 -13.24
CA PRO A 125 -3.08 -15.35 -13.78
C PRO A 125 -2.28 -14.07 -13.99
N ASN A 126 -2.66 -13.30 -14.99
CA ASN A 126 -2.12 -11.96 -15.15
C ASN A 126 -2.53 -11.06 -13.98
N VAL A 127 -1.62 -10.18 -13.55
CA VAL A 127 -1.81 -9.30 -12.39
C VAL A 127 -1.69 -7.85 -12.83
N LEU A 128 -2.79 -7.10 -12.70
CA LEU A 128 -2.81 -5.65 -12.91
C LEU A 128 -2.97 -4.94 -11.56
N LEU A 129 -1.95 -4.18 -11.16
CA LEU A 129 -1.97 -3.29 -9.99
C LEU A 129 -2.19 -1.85 -10.48
N VAL A 130 -3.33 -1.25 -10.15
CA VAL A 130 -3.62 0.15 -10.51
C VAL A 130 -3.64 1.02 -9.26
N THR A 131 -2.84 2.09 -9.27
CA THR A 131 -2.86 3.15 -8.26
C THR A 131 -3.41 4.43 -8.86
N LEU A 132 -4.36 5.03 -8.14
CA LEU A 132 -4.92 6.34 -8.46
C LEU A 132 -4.45 7.33 -7.38
N VAL A 133 -3.68 8.35 -7.77
CA VAL A 133 -3.05 9.26 -6.81
C VAL A 133 -4.07 10.23 -6.22
N SER A 134 -4.01 10.46 -4.89
CA SER A 134 -4.82 11.48 -4.20
C SER A 134 -6.34 11.27 -4.25
N ILE A 135 -6.79 10.01 -4.28
CA ILE A 135 -8.21 9.68 -4.20
C ILE A 135 -8.76 9.81 -2.78
N ARG A 136 -9.88 10.52 -2.63
CA ARG A 136 -10.63 10.59 -1.39
C ARG A 136 -11.76 9.57 -1.39
N ARG A 137 -11.83 8.79 -0.31
CA ARG A 137 -12.88 7.78 -0.10
C ARG A 137 -14.30 8.34 -0.21
N ASP A 138 -14.56 9.52 0.34
CA ASP A 138 -15.88 10.16 0.35
C ASP A 138 -16.37 10.64 -1.03
N ARG A 139 -15.54 10.46 -2.08
CA ARG A 139 -15.86 10.82 -3.47
C ARG A 139 -16.15 9.62 -4.36
N LEU A 140 -15.94 8.41 -3.86
CA LEU A 140 -16.17 7.16 -4.60
C LEU A 140 -17.64 6.73 -4.43
N GLY A 141 -18.36 6.51 -5.53
CA GLY A 141 -19.77 6.14 -5.50
C GLY A 141 -20.04 4.86 -4.69
N TYR A 142 -19.21 3.83 -4.88
CA TYR A 142 -19.30 2.58 -4.11
C TYR A 142 -19.00 2.71 -2.60
N GLU A 143 -18.43 3.84 -2.15
CA GLU A 143 -18.24 4.19 -0.73
C GLU A 143 -19.22 5.27 -0.23
N GLY A 144 -20.23 5.62 -1.04
CA GLY A 144 -21.29 6.57 -0.68
C GLY A 144 -21.09 8.00 -1.20
N GLY A 145 -20.12 8.22 -2.09
CA GLY A 145 -20.00 9.48 -2.82
C GLY A 145 -21.21 9.75 -3.72
N THR A 146 -21.67 11.00 -3.79
CA THR A 146 -22.92 11.36 -4.47
C THR A 146 -22.74 12.19 -5.74
N THR A 147 -21.50 12.49 -6.13
CA THR A 147 -21.22 13.32 -7.31
C THR A 147 -21.44 12.56 -8.63
N GLY A 148 -21.44 11.23 -8.60
CA GLY A 148 -21.49 10.39 -9.80
C GLY A 148 -20.20 10.43 -10.63
N ALA A 149 -19.08 10.82 -10.01
CA ALA A 149 -17.80 10.99 -10.73
C ALA A 149 -17.12 9.66 -11.08
N THR A 150 -17.55 8.53 -10.52
CA THR A 150 -16.81 7.25 -10.60
C THR A 150 -17.62 6.04 -11.12
N PRO A 151 -18.40 6.15 -12.20
CA PRO A 151 -19.23 5.04 -12.66
C PRO A 151 -18.42 3.79 -13.05
N GLU A 152 -17.20 3.91 -13.56
CA GLU A 152 -16.40 2.76 -14.00
C GLU A 152 -15.81 2.00 -12.81
N LEU A 153 -15.25 2.74 -11.85
CA LEU A 153 -14.85 2.19 -10.55
C LEU A 153 -16.03 1.54 -9.82
N ASP A 154 -17.22 2.13 -9.87
CA ASP A 154 -18.42 1.55 -9.26
C ASP A 154 -18.80 0.21 -9.91
N SER A 155 -18.69 0.12 -11.24
CA SER A 155 -18.92 -1.12 -12.01
C SER A 155 -17.90 -2.22 -11.70
N ILE A 156 -16.61 -1.86 -11.57
CA ILE A 156 -15.55 -2.77 -11.13
C ILE A 156 -15.86 -3.23 -9.69
N ALA A 157 -16.07 -2.29 -8.78
CA ALA A 157 -16.36 -2.53 -7.37
C ALA A 157 -17.58 -3.45 -7.14
N ALA A 158 -18.61 -3.35 -7.97
CA ALA A 158 -19.81 -4.20 -7.88
C ALA A 158 -19.54 -5.69 -8.16
N ARG A 159 -18.46 -6.01 -8.88
CA ARG A 159 -18.05 -7.37 -9.25
C ARG A 159 -16.77 -7.82 -8.56
N SER A 160 -16.27 -7.06 -7.60
CA SER A 160 -15.00 -7.31 -6.92
C SER A 160 -15.17 -7.50 -5.41
N VAL A 161 -14.15 -8.08 -4.78
CA VAL A 161 -14.01 -8.06 -3.32
C VAL A 161 -13.51 -6.68 -2.90
N ARG A 162 -14.17 -6.05 -1.92
CA ARG A 162 -13.85 -4.71 -1.45
C ARG A 162 -13.40 -4.72 0.00
N PHE A 163 -12.27 -4.08 0.26
CA PHE A 163 -11.75 -3.90 1.61
C PHE A 163 -12.15 -2.51 2.13
N ARG A 164 -12.95 -2.45 3.19
CA ARG A 164 -13.50 -1.18 3.73
C ARG A 164 -12.63 -0.53 4.81
N ARG A 165 -11.55 -1.20 5.18
CA ARG A 165 -10.64 -0.89 6.28
C ARG A 165 -9.20 -1.06 5.77
N VAL A 166 -8.80 -0.13 4.92
CA VAL A 166 -7.48 -0.07 4.30
C VAL A 166 -6.88 1.29 4.63
N TRP A 167 -5.63 1.28 5.09
CA TRP A 167 -4.88 2.48 5.42
C TRP A 167 -3.52 2.43 4.74
N THR A 168 -3.11 3.56 4.17
CA THR A 168 -1.74 3.74 3.69
C THR A 168 -0.78 3.89 4.87
N THR A 169 0.46 3.44 4.70
CA THR A 169 1.52 3.58 5.71
C THR A 169 2.12 4.99 5.77
N ALA A 170 1.81 5.84 4.79
CA ALA A 170 2.16 7.26 4.75
C ALA A 170 1.18 8.07 3.89
N ALA A 171 1.06 9.37 4.17
CA ALA A 171 0.18 10.27 3.40
C ALA A 171 0.86 10.92 2.18
N HIS A 172 2.16 10.72 1.99
CA HIS A 172 2.92 11.29 0.88
C HIS A 172 3.22 10.23 -0.19
N SER A 173 3.17 10.60 -1.48
CA SER A 173 3.28 9.66 -2.62
C SER A 173 4.55 8.82 -2.58
N ASN A 174 5.70 9.45 -2.35
CA ASN A 174 7.01 8.76 -2.31
C ASN A 174 7.06 7.62 -1.31
N TYR A 175 6.40 7.75 -0.15
CA TYR A 175 6.38 6.71 0.87
C TYR A 175 5.24 5.72 0.68
N SER A 176 4.05 6.21 0.36
CA SER A 176 2.86 5.36 0.21
C SER A 176 3.00 4.37 -0.96
N GLN A 177 3.44 4.85 -2.12
CA GLN A 177 3.65 4.00 -3.30
C GLN A 177 4.79 3.01 -3.06
N MET A 178 5.94 3.45 -2.52
CA MET A 178 7.07 2.54 -2.30
C MET A 178 6.77 1.50 -1.23
N ALA A 179 6.02 1.85 -0.19
CA ALA A 179 5.53 0.90 0.79
C ALA A 179 4.57 -0.13 0.17
N LEU A 180 3.68 0.29 -0.72
CA LEU A 180 2.79 -0.61 -1.46
C LEU A 180 3.59 -1.60 -2.31
N LEU A 181 4.54 -1.10 -3.11
CA LEU A 181 5.32 -1.92 -4.05
C LEU A 181 6.31 -2.86 -3.36
N SER A 182 6.78 -2.53 -2.15
CA SER A 182 7.77 -3.34 -1.41
C SER A 182 7.21 -4.13 -0.24
N SER A 183 5.95 -3.87 0.16
CA SER A 183 5.40 -4.34 1.44
C SER A 183 6.25 -3.97 2.66
N LEU A 184 6.97 -2.85 2.59
CA LEU A 184 7.77 -2.31 3.69
C LEU A 184 7.11 -1.06 4.28
N PHE A 185 7.31 -0.84 5.58
CA PHE A 185 7.01 0.47 6.16
C PHE A 185 8.05 1.50 5.68
N PRO A 186 7.64 2.78 5.51
CA PRO A 186 8.57 3.85 5.20
C PRO A 186 9.72 3.92 6.21
N TYR A 187 10.93 4.19 5.72
CA TYR A 187 12.07 4.43 6.57
C TYR A 187 11.81 5.68 7.44
N ARG A 188 11.92 5.53 8.76
CA ARG A 188 11.72 6.64 9.70
C ARG A 188 13.05 7.35 9.95
N GLY A 189 13.06 8.65 9.70
CA GLY A 189 14.18 9.53 9.96
C GLY A 189 13.73 10.94 10.32
N THR A 190 14.69 11.84 10.54
CA THR A 190 14.42 13.26 10.84
C THR A 190 13.93 14.06 9.63
N GLY A 191 13.99 13.47 8.43
CA GLY A 191 13.47 14.06 7.19
C GLY A 191 12.89 13.00 6.27
N THR A 192 12.31 13.47 5.16
CA THR A 192 11.83 12.59 4.08
C THR A 192 13.02 11.87 3.45
N ASP A 193 12.99 10.54 3.39
CA ASP A 193 13.94 9.74 2.64
C ASP A 193 13.70 9.99 1.15
N MET A 194 14.70 10.60 0.53
CA MET A 194 14.72 10.91 -0.89
C MET A 194 15.30 9.75 -1.70
N TYR A 195 15.54 8.59 -1.07
CA TYR A 195 16.11 7.39 -1.68
C TYR A 195 17.52 7.63 -2.26
N THR A 196 18.31 8.50 -1.62
CA THR A 196 19.69 8.81 -2.04
C THR A 196 20.69 7.74 -1.64
N GLY A 197 20.52 7.17 -0.45
CA GLY A 197 21.32 6.06 0.07
C GLY A 197 20.42 4.90 0.41
N LEU A 198 20.24 3.97 -0.54
CA LEU A 198 19.44 2.75 -0.34
C LEU A 198 20.26 1.70 0.42
N SER A 199 20.54 1.99 1.69
CA SER A 199 21.37 1.15 2.59
C SER A 199 20.62 -0.01 3.22
N TYR A 200 19.32 -0.14 2.95
CA TYR A 200 18.45 -1.18 3.48
C TYR A 200 18.00 -2.15 2.37
N PRO A 201 17.77 -3.44 2.72
CA PRO A 201 17.27 -4.41 1.77
C PRO A 201 15.87 -4.01 1.29
N ARG A 202 15.64 -4.14 -0.01
CA ARG A 202 14.33 -3.94 -0.64
C ARG A 202 14.04 -5.08 -1.60
N PHE A 203 12.80 -5.56 -1.58
CA PHE A 203 12.27 -6.55 -2.50
C PHE A 203 10.90 -6.07 -2.93
N LEU A 204 10.74 -5.80 -4.20
CA LEU A 204 9.54 -5.20 -4.75
C LEU A 204 8.69 -6.26 -5.42
N TRP A 205 7.42 -5.94 -5.62
CA TRP A 205 6.44 -6.83 -6.24
C TRP A 205 6.92 -7.33 -7.61
N HIS A 206 7.59 -6.49 -8.42
CA HIS A 206 8.16 -6.90 -9.71
C HIS A 206 9.34 -7.85 -9.55
N ASP A 207 10.14 -7.75 -8.49
CA ASP A 207 11.20 -8.72 -8.18
C ASP A 207 10.59 -10.10 -7.90
N MET A 208 9.50 -10.12 -7.11
CA MET A 208 8.75 -11.34 -6.81
C MET A 208 8.17 -11.97 -8.08
N LEU A 209 7.44 -11.19 -8.87
CA LEU A 209 6.78 -11.68 -10.09
C LEU A 209 7.79 -12.17 -11.13
N SER A 210 8.86 -11.42 -11.36
CA SER A 210 9.93 -11.83 -12.27
C SER A 210 10.59 -13.14 -11.82
N THR A 211 10.82 -13.31 -10.51
CA THR A 211 11.39 -14.54 -9.93
C THR A 211 10.56 -15.79 -10.22
N ILE A 212 9.23 -15.64 -10.30
CA ILE A 212 8.30 -16.74 -10.59
C ILE A 212 7.89 -16.83 -12.07
N GLY A 213 8.54 -16.06 -12.96
CA GLY A 213 8.42 -16.22 -14.40
C GLY A 213 7.50 -15.24 -15.12
N TYR A 214 7.04 -14.17 -14.46
CA TYR A 214 6.18 -13.18 -15.08
C TYR A 214 7.00 -12.14 -15.86
N ARG A 215 6.44 -11.65 -16.96
CA ARG A 215 6.84 -10.36 -17.56
C ARG A 215 6.38 -9.24 -16.64
N THR A 216 7.24 -8.27 -16.36
CA THR A 216 6.91 -7.18 -15.45
C THR A 216 6.99 -5.82 -16.13
N ALA A 217 6.04 -4.96 -15.81
CA ALA A 217 6.06 -3.56 -16.23
C ALA A 217 5.56 -2.60 -15.16
N THR A 218 6.05 -1.36 -15.24
CA THR A 218 5.57 -0.19 -14.52
C THR A 218 5.35 0.92 -15.54
N ILE A 219 4.12 1.42 -15.64
CA ILE A 219 3.75 2.51 -16.54
C ILE A 219 3.03 3.58 -15.72
N SER A 220 3.64 4.75 -15.60
CA SER A 220 3.20 5.81 -14.70
C SER A 220 2.92 7.11 -15.45
N SER A 221 1.84 7.79 -15.11
CA SER A 221 1.59 9.17 -15.53
C SER A 221 2.47 10.18 -14.81
N GLN A 222 3.10 9.77 -13.71
CA GLN A 222 3.88 10.61 -12.81
C GLN A 222 5.36 10.65 -13.20
N ASP A 223 6.04 11.74 -12.83
CA ASP A 223 7.49 11.77 -12.77
C ASP A 223 8.00 10.90 -11.60
N GLU A 224 8.35 9.66 -11.90
CA GLU A 224 8.91 8.73 -10.91
C GLU A 224 10.29 9.15 -10.39
N THR A 225 11.01 10.10 -11.00
CA THR A 225 12.25 10.62 -10.41
C THR A 225 11.99 11.51 -9.20
N TRP A 226 10.75 12.01 -9.04
CA TRP A 226 10.35 12.85 -7.93
C TRP A 226 10.66 12.18 -6.60
N GLN A 227 11.43 12.87 -5.75
CA GLN A 227 11.90 12.35 -4.46
C GLN A 227 12.60 10.97 -4.54
N GLY A 228 13.14 10.62 -5.71
CA GLY A 228 13.94 9.43 -5.94
C GLY A 228 13.17 8.11 -6.03
N MET A 229 11.85 8.11 -6.23
CA MET A 229 11.06 6.86 -6.26
C MET A 229 11.55 5.87 -7.33
N LEU A 230 11.96 6.35 -8.50
CA LEU A 230 12.53 5.53 -9.57
C LEU A 230 13.78 4.80 -9.08
N ARG A 231 14.64 5.46 -8.28
CA ARG A 231 15.84 4.81 -7.72
C ARG A 231 15.49 3.71 -6.73
N PHE A 232 14.43 3.90 -5.95
CA PHE A 232 13.93 2.84 -5.07
C PHE A 232 13.40 1.66 -5.88
N GLN A 233 12.66 1.92 -6.96
CA GLN A 233 12.10 0.92 -7.87
C GLN A 233 13.15 0.15 -8.69
N GLN A 234 14.28 0.80 -9.00
CA GLN A 234 15.40 0.18 -9.71
C GLN A 234 16.16 -0.80 -8.81
N THR A 235 15.80 -2.07 -8.91
CA THR A 235 16.41 -3.20 -8.18
C THR A 235 17.36 -4.04 -9.04
N GLY A 236 17.40 -3.79 -10.35
CA GLY A 236 18.13 -4.59 -11.34
C GLY A 236 17.30 -5.72 -11.95
N THR A 237 16.07 -5.94 -11.49
CA THR A 237 15.13 -6.89 -12.10
C THR A 237 14.69 -6.41 -13.49
N PRO A 238 14.73 -7.25 -14.54
CA PRO A 238 14.24 -6.89 -15.86
C PRO A 238 12.74 -6.56 -15.81
N THR A 239 12.40 -5.29 -15.95
CA THR A 239 11.03 -4.76 -15.91
C THR A 239 10.93 -3.64 -16.92
N HIS A 240 9.87 -3.62 -17.73
CA HIS A 240 9.60 -2.51 -18.63
C HIS A 240 9.16 -1.29 -17.81
N TYR A 241 9.80 -0.15 -18.00
CA TYR A 241 9.49 1.08 -17.28
C TYR A 241 9.13 2.18 -18.26
N PHE A 242 8.04 2.89 -17.97
CA PHE A 242 7.65 4.14 -18.60
C PHE A 242 7.13 5.10 -17.54
N HIS A 243 7.61 6.34 -17.55
CA HIS A 243 7.09 7.40 -16.69
C HIS A 243 7.13 8.77 -17.37
N ALA A 244 6.74 9.84 -16.67
CA ALA A 244 6.55 11.13 -17.32
C ALA A 244 7.75 11.72 -18.06
N LEU A 245 8.98 11.43 -17.65
CA LEU A 245 10.16 11.97 -18.35
C LEU A 245 10.51 11.20 -19.64
N ASP A 246 9.92 10.03 -19.86
CA ASP A 246 10.05 9.27 -21.11
C ASP A 246 9.08 9.76 -22.20
N TYR A 247 8.10 10.58 -21.81
CA TYR A 247 7.07 11.07 -22.72
C TYR A 247 7.55 12.29 -23.51
N GLU A 248 7.62 12.16 -24.83
CA GLU A 248 8.04 13.23 -25.75
C GLU A 248 6.90 14.19 -26.16
N GLY A 249 5.65 13.88 -25.78
CA GLY A 249 4.48 14.70 -26.12
C GLY A 249 4.23 15.85 -25.15
N GLU A 250 3.04 16.47 -25.26
CA GLU A 250 2.64 17.57 -24.38
C GLU A 250 2.25 17.07 -22.99
N HIS A 251 3.05 17.41 -21.97
CA HIS A 251 2.71 17.15 -20.57
C HIS A 251 1.53 18.01 -20.11
N VAL A 252 0.82 17.50 -19.10
CA VAL A 252 -0.12 18.32 -18.34
C VAL A 252 0.69 19.32 -17.54
N ASP A 253 0.56 20.61 -17.88
CA ASP A 253 1.21 21.70 -17.15
C ASP A 253 0.68 21.77 -15.71
N THR A 254 1.31 21.11 -14.74
CA THR A 254 0.94 21.24 -13.32
C THR A 254 1.65 22.39 -12.62
N GLY A 255 2.57 23.07 -13.31
CA GLY A 255 3.46 24.12 -12.81
C GLY A 255 4.72 23.61 -12.10
N ALA A 256 4.70 22.41 -11.51
CA ALA A 256 5.82 21.88 -10.71
C ALA A 256 6.27 20.47 -11.13
N GLU A 257 5.37 19.65 -11.64
CA GLU A 257 5.62 18.25 -12.00
C GLU A 257 5.37 18.02 -13.49
N TYR A 258 6.22 17.22 -14.11
CA TYR A 258 5.92 16.66 -15.42
C TYR A 258 4.94 15.51 -15.26
N VAL A 259 3.78 15.63 -15.89
CA VAL A 259 2.70 14.64 -15.80
C VAL A 259 2.24 14.29 -17.21
N VAL A 260 2.19 13.00 -17.51
CA VAL A 260 1.61 12.48 -18.76
C VAL A 260 0.09 12.54 -18.64
N PRO A 261 -0.65 12.88 -19.71
CA PRO A 261 -2.08 12.64 -19.75
C PRO A 261 -2.41 11.17 -19.40
N ASP A 262 -3.23 10.93 -18.37
CA ASP A 262 -3.57 9.56 -17.91
C ASP A 262 -4.11 8.67 -19.05
N ALA A 263 -4.78 9.28 -20.05
CA ALA A 263 -5.24 8.57 -21.25
C ALA A 263 -4.10 7.96 -22.09
N HIS A 264 -2.96 8.64 -22.19
CA HIS A 264 -1.78 8.11 -22.87
C HIS A 264 -1.16 6.96 -22.07
N THR A 265 -1.07 7.10 -20.74
CA THR A 265 -0.63 6.02 -19.84
C THR A 265 -1.52 4.78 -19.96
N ALA A 266 -2.84 4.94 -20.00
CA ALA A 266 -3.78 3.83 -20.20
C ALA A 266 -3.64 3.17 -21.59
N ALA A 267 -3.44 3.96 -22.65
CA ALA A 267 -3.20 3.44 -23.99
C ALA A 267 -1.89 2.64 -24.07
N LEU A 268 -0.80 3.14 -23.46
CA LEU A 268 0.47 2.43 -23.38
C LEU A 268 0.37 1.14 -22.57
N ALA A 269 -0.38 1.15 -21.47
CA ALA A 269 -0.65 -0.05 -20.68
C ALA A 269 -1.34 -1.13 -21.51
N THR A 270 -2.37 -0.76 -22.27
CA THR A 270 -3.09 -1.67 -23.18
C THR A 270 -2.16 -2.22 -24.25
N GLN A 271 -1.40 -1.34 -24.91
CA GLN A 271 -0.43 -1.74 -25.93
C GLN A 271 0.62 -2.71 -25.38
N TRP A 272 1.11 -2.48 -24.16
CA TRP A 272 2.08 -3.37 -23.52
C TRP A 272 1.45 -4.73 -23.20
N ILE A 273 0.22 -4.77 -22.68
CA ILE A 273 -0.52 -6.01 -22.42
C ILE A 273 -0.65 -6.84 -23.71
N ASP A 274 -1.09 -6.21 -24.81
CA ASP A 274 -1.28 -6.88 -26.10
C ASP A 274 0.01 -7.51 -26.65
N GLN A 275 1.18 -6.94 -26.32
CA GLN A 275 2.48 -7.46 -26.74
C GLN A 275 2.93 -8.72 -26.00
N GLN A 276 2.31 -9.07 -24.87
CA GLN A 276 2.75 -10.23 -24.08
C GLN A 276 2.25 -11.57 -24.66
N GLY A 277 1.16 -11.56 -25.44
CA GLY A 277 0.55 -12.78 -25.97
C GLY A 277 0.10 -13.72 -24.84
N ASP A 278 0.59 -14.96 -24.85
CA ASP A 278 0.27 -15.98 -23.85
C ASP A 278 1.20 -15.96 -22.62
N ASP A 279 2.23 -15.11 -22.59
CA ASP A 279 3.13 -14.98 -21.44
C ASP A 279 2.38 -14.39 -20.23
N ALA A 280 2.56 -14.99 -19.06
CA ALA A 280 2.02 -14.43 -17.81
C ALA A 280 2.70 -13.09 -17.48
N TRP A 281 1.91 -12.10 -17.07
CA TRP A 281 2.41 -10.74 -16.85
C TRP A 281 1.90 -10.09 -15.56
N GLY A 282 2.73 -9.19 -15.05
CA GLY A 282 2.44 -8.29 -13.94
C GLY A 282 2.64 -6.85 -14.39
N LEU A 283 1.59 -6.04 -14.36
CA LEU A 283 1.66 -4.63 -14.74
C LEU A 283 1.25 -3.73 -13.56
N TYR A 284 2.10 -2.77 -13.22
CA TYR A 284 1.78 -1.66 -12.32
C TYR A 284 1.46 -0.41 -13.14
N VAL A 285 0.26 0.14 -12.97
CA VAL A 285 -0.19 1.40 -13.58
C VAL A 285 -0.43 2.44 -12.49
N ASN A 286 0.10 3.64 -12.68
CA ASN A 286 -0.13 4.78 -11.78
C ASN A 286 -0.70 5.96 -12.55
N LEU A 287 -1.90 6.42 -12.17
CA LEU A 287 -2.59 7.56 -12.78
C LEU A 287 -2.62 8.76 -11.82
N GLN A 288 -2.43 9.98 -12.33
CA GLN A 288 -2.07 11.13 -11.48
C GLN A 288 -2.99 12.34 -11.60
N ALA A 289 -3.96 12.43 -12.52
CA ALA A 289 -4.70 13.70 -12.72
C ALA A 289 -5.47 14.21 -11.48
N THR A 290 -5.82 13.34 -10.53
CA THR A 290 -6.42 13.72 -9.24
C THR A 290 -5.44 14.30 -8.22
N HIS A 291 -4.16 14.38 -8.54
CA HIS A 291 -3.19 15.18 -7.81
C HIS A 291 -3.42 16.68 -8.06
N PHE A 292 -3.12 17.51 -7.06
CA PHE A 292 -3.21 18.97 -7.22
C PHE A 292 -2.28 19.42 -8.36
N PRO A 293 -2.69 20.33 -9.27
CA PRO A 293 -3.84 21.25 -9.21
C PRO A 293 -5.13 20.76 -9.91
N TYR A 294 -5.33 19.45 -10.07
CA TYR A 294 -6.52 18.82 -10.68
C TYR A 294 -6.74 19.28 -12.13
N LYS A 295 -5.64 19.41 -12.88
CA LYS A 295 -5.70 19.75 -14.30
C LYS A 295 -6.00 18.51 -15.12
N VAL A 296 -6.94 18.64 -16.03
CA VAL A 296 -7.26 17.63 -17.04
C VAL A 296 -6.93 18.18 -18.42
N PRO A 297 -6.50 17.32 -19.38
CA PRO A 297 -6.16 17.75 -20.73
C PRO A 297 -7.26 18.58 -21.41
N PRO A 298 -6.91 19.43 -22.40
CA PRO A 298 -7.89 20.11 -23.25
C PRO A 298 -8.82 19.12 -23.95
N GLY A 299 -10.08 19.51 -24.16
CA GLY A 299 -11.08 18.67 -24.83
C GLY A 299 -11.76 17.63 -23.93
N VAL A 300 -11.25 17.37 -22.72
CA VAL A 300 -11.93 16.52 -21.73
C VAL A 300 -13.18 17.23 -21.19
N GLU A 301 -14.29 16.49 -21.09
CA GLU A 301 -15.54 16.99 -20.55
C GLU A 301 -15.39 17.40 -19.07
N ARG A 302 -16.04 18.51 -18.68
CA ARG A 302 -16.00 19.05 -17.30
C ARG A 302 -17.41 19.28 -16.78
N PRO A 303 -18.17 18.23 -16.47
CA PRO A 303 -19.59 18.34 -16.08
C PRO A 303 -19.79 19.09 -14.76
N TYR A 304 -18.80 19.12 -13.88
CA TYR A 304 -18.91 19.80 -12.59
C TYR A 304 -18.43 21.25 -12.70
N GLN A 305 -19.35 22.19 -12.49
CA GLN A 305 -19.12 23.64 -12.62
C GLN A 305 -19.54 24.38 -11.34
N PRO A 306 -18.92 25.54 -11.02
CA PRO A 306 -17.86 26.23 -11.79
C PRO A 306 -16.47 25.62 -11.61
N THR A 307 -15.62 25.73 -12.63
CA THR A 307 -14.17 25.41 -12.55
C THR A 307 -13.27 26.66 -12.49
N GLY A 308 -13.83 27.86 -12.37
CA GLY A 308 -13.08 29.10 -12.22
C GLY A 308 -13.97 30.36 -12.37
N PRO A 309 -13.38 31.56 -12.30
CA PRO A 309 -11.97 31.82 -11.95
C PRO A 309 -11.66 31.49 -10.48
N LEU A 310 -10.39 31.23 -10.17
CA LEU A 310 -9.90 31.19 -8.80
C LEU A 310 -9.67 32.62 -8.31
N GLN A 311 -9.89 32.88 -7.01
CA GLN A 311 -9.71 34.17 -6.37
C GLN A 311 -8.51 34.15 -5.42
N GLY A 312 -7.65 35.16 -5.50
CA GLY A 312 -6.46 35.25 -4.64
C GLY A 312 -5.44 34.14 -4.88
N GLU A 313 -4.67 33.80 -3.84
CA GLU A 313 -3.72 32.70 -3.89
C GLU A 313 -4.42 31.34 -3.90
N TYR A 314 -3.93 30.44 -4.75
CA TYR A 314 -4.38 29.05 -4.81
C TYR A 314 -3.21 28.15 -5.18
N ASN A 315 -2.54 27.60 -4.17
CA ASN A 315 -1.42 26.67 -4.29
C ASN A 315 -1.50 25.62 -3.16
N TYR A 316 -0.53 24.70 -3.14
CA TYR A 316 -0.50 23.58 -2.19
C TYR A 316 -0.43 24.03 -0.72
N PHE A 317 0.19 25.17 -0.43
CA PHE A 317 0.45 25.67 0.92
C PHE A 317 -0.55 26.73 1.38
N SER A 318 -1.16 27.45 0.44
CA SER A 318 -2.04 28.59 0.70
C SER A 318 -3.18 28.58 -0.30
N TYR A 319 -4.41 28.53 0.20
CA TYR A 319 -5.62 28.73 -0.59
C TYR A 319 -6.72 29.39 0.23
N ASP A 320 -7.53 30.21 -0.43
CA ASP A 320 -8.72 30.84 0.15
C ASP A 320 -9.93 29.90 0.10
N ASP A 321 -10.68 29.78 1.20
CA ASP A 321 -11.89 28.96 1.30
C ASP A 321 -12.96 29.32 0.27
N ARG A 322 -12.97 30.56 -0.24
CA ARG A 322 -13.84 31.00 -1.35
C ARG A 322 -13.63 30.18 -2.62
N ASN A 323 -12.45 29.58 -2.80
CA ASN A 323 -12.15 28.69 -3.91
C ASN A 323 -12.62 27.24 -3.68
N SER A 324 -13.14 26.90 -2.50
CA SER A 324 -13.48 25.51 -2.14
C SER A 324 -14.42 24.83 -3.13
N LEU A 325 -15.46 25.52 -3.61
CA LEU A 325 -16.38 24.94 -4.59
C LEU A 325 -15.68 24.68 -5.93
N VAL A 326 -14.90 25.66 -6.41
CA VAL A 326 -14.12 25.53 -7.65
C VAL A 326 -13.10 24.39 -7.54
N ALA A 327 -12.39 24.31 -6.42
CA ALA A 327 -11.42 23.25 -6.14
C ALA A 327 -12.07 21.86 -6.14
N LYS A 328 -13.21 21.71 -5.44
CA LYS A 328 -13.98 20.46 -5.41
C LYS A 328 -14.46 20.05 -6.79
N ASN A 329 -15.00 20.98 -7.57
CA ASN A 329 -15.45 20.69 -8.93
C ASN A 329 -14.30 20.31 -9.87
N ARG A 330 -13.15 20.99 -9.78
CA ARG A 330 -11.94 20.59 -10.54
C ARG A 330 -11.48 19.20 -10.14
N TYR A 331 -11.47 18.89 -8.85
CA TYR A 331 -11.17 17.55 -8.35
C TYR A 331 -12.15 16.51 -8.87
N ASP A 332 -13.46 16.75 -8.79
CA ASP A 332 -14.49 15.81 -9.27
C ASP A 332 -14.42 15.61 -10.80
N ASN A 333 -14.03 16.64 -11.57
CA ASN A 333 -13.74 16.51 -13.00
C ASN A 333 -12.48 15.68 -13.27
N ALA A 334 -11.40 15.88 -12.50
CA ALA A 334 -10.19 15.07 -12.59
C ALA A 334 -10.45 13.61 -12.21
N LEU A 335 -11.26 13.38 -11.17
CA LEU A 335 -11.71 12.05 -10.76
C LEU A 335 -12.49 11.36 -11.87
N ARG A 336 -13.43 12.08 -12.50
CA ARG A 336 -14.18 11.54 -13.65
C ARG A 336 -13.28 11.20 -14.83
N TYR A 337 -12.28 12.04 -15.11
CA TYR A 337 -11.30 11.77 -16.16
C TYR A 337 -10.47 10.52 -15.89
N VAL A 338 -9.95 10.37 -14.66
CA VAL A 338 -9.19 9.17 -14.23
C VAL A 338 -10.06 7.92 -14.33
N ASP A 339 -11.30 7.99 -13.84
CA ASP A 339 -12.26 6.88 -13.86
C ASP A 339 -12.52 6.37 -15.29
N GLN A 340 -12.63 7.27 -16.26
CA GLN A 340 -12.80 6.91 -17.68
C GLN A 340 -11.62 6.12 -18.24
N GLN A 341 -10.40 6.31 -17.74
CA GLN A 341 -9.22 5.60 -18.26
C GLN A 341 -9.18 4.13 -17.85
N LEU A 342 -9.95 3.77 -16.82
CA LEU A 342 -10.05 2.38 -16.36
C LEU A 342 -10.78 1.49 -17.35
N VAL A 343 -11.71 2.03 -18.13
CA VAL A 343 -12.39 1.27 -19.21
C VAL A 343 -11.37 0.85 -20.26
N SER A 344 -10.49 1.77 -20.65
CA SER A 344 -9.46 1.51 -21.65
C SER A 344 -8.37 0.57 -21.16
N ALA A 345 -8.08 0.54 -19.86
CA ALA A 345 -6.96 -0.23 -19.28
C ALA A 345 -7.35 -1.57 -18.62
N ILE A 346 -8.62 -1.81 -18.30
CA ILE A 346 -9.07 -2.94 -17.45
C ILE A 346 -10.11 -3.84 -18.13
N VAL A 347 -10.77 -3.39 -19.19
CA VAL A 347 -11.81 -4.14 -19.92
C VAL A 347 -11.35 -4.42 -21.32
#